data_AF-A0A0J9SYL7-F1
#
_entry.id   AF-A0A0J9SYL7-F1
#
_cell.length_a   1.000
_cell.length_b   1.000
_cell.length_c   1.000
_cell.angle_alpha   90.00
_cell.angle_beta   90.00
_cell.angle_gamma   90.00
#
_symmetry.space_group_name_H-M   'P 1'
#
loop_
_entity.id
_entity.type
_entity.pdbx_description
1 polymer ?
#
loop_
_entity_poly.entity_id
_entity_poly.type
_entity_poly.pdbx_seq_one_letter_code
_entity_poly.pdbx_strand_id
1 'polypeptide(L)'
;MVALLNGFDKLYAIEHARTLKGLSNTLNDLSTKYRMPDKEIKELWKECKQDIEYEHNKKMDSFKNSYNSFVMSSSKNVSAFRSFYRKYVRAWNKGLQKSEKKWNKIFAQRASKYGVASQKQKA
;
A
#
# COMPACT_ATOMS: atom_id res chain seq x y z
N MET A 1 -0.85 24.01 11.89
CA MET A 1 -0.17 23.10 10.93
C MET A 1 -0.06 21.70 11.51
N VAL A 2 0.43 21.52 12.74
CA VAL A 2 0.51 20.22 13.43
C VAL A 2 -0.83 19.45 13.46
N ALA A 3 -1.95 20.08 13.83
CA ALA A 3 -3.26 19.40 13.82
C ALA A 3 -3.69 18.89 12.44
N LEU A 4 -3.29 19.60 11.37
CA LEU A 4 -3.53 19.14 10.00
C LEU A 4 -2.64 17.93 9.69
N LEU A 5 -1.36 17.98 10.05
CA LEU A 5 -0.42 16.85 9.89
C LEU A 5 -0.93 15.58 10.59
N ASN A 6 -1.39 15.68 11.84
CA ASN A 6 -1.99 14.57 12.59
C ASN A 6 -3.26 14.02 11.92
N GLY A 7 -4.06 14.90 11.27
CA GLY A 7 -5.21 14.47 10.48
C GLY A 7 -4.82 13.61 9.28
N PHE A 8 -3.60 13.77 8.75
CA PHE A 8 -3.12 13.02 7.60
C PHE A 8 -2.56 11.67 7.96
N ASP A 9 -1.87 11.55 9.10
CA ASP A 9 -1.46 10.23 9.59
C ASP A 9 -2.68 9.33 9.79
N LYS A 10 -3.78 9.91 10.29
CA LYS A 10 -5.08 9.23 10.38
C LYS A 10 -5.65 8.87 9.01
N LEU A 11 -5.65 9.80 8.05
CA LEU A 11 -6.15 9.53 6.69
C LEU A 11 -5.33 8.43 6.00
N TYR A 12 -4.00 8.48 6.11
CA TYR A 12 -3.12 7.45 5.59
C TYR A 12 -3.43 6.10 6.25
N ALA A 13 -3.56 6.04 7.57
CA ALA A 13 -3.91 4.80 8.27
C ALA A 13 -5.23 4.20 7.77
N ILE A 14 -6.25 5.03 7.52
CA ILE A 14 -7.54 4.59 6.97
C ILE A 14 -7.37 4.03 5.54
N GLU A 15 -6.71 4.76 4.65
CA GLU A 15 -6.52 4.31 3.26
C GLU A 15 -5.59 3.10 3.14
N HIS A 16 -4.56 3.02 3.99
CA HIS A 16 -3.68 1.88 4.11
C HIS A 16 -4.46 0.63 4.57
N ALA A 17 -5.29 0.76 5.61
CA ALA A 17 -6.14 -0.33 6.08
C ALA A 17 -7.16 -0.79 5.03
N ARG A 18 -7.76 0.15 4.29
CA ARG A 18 -8.65 -0.16 3.16
C ARG A 18 -7.93 -0.94 2.05
N THR A 19 -6.73 -0.49 1.69
CA THR A 19 -5.88 -1.14 0.68
C THR A 19 -5.53 -2.57 1.11
N LEU A 20 -5.07 -2.76 2.36
CA LEU A 20 -4.75 -4.09 2.88
C LEU A 20 -5.98 -4.99 2.93
N LYS A 21 -7.14 -4.47 3.33
CA LYS A 21 -8.38 -5.25 3.33
C LYS A 21 -8.76 -5.71 1.92
N GLY A 22 -8.69 -4.82 0.93
CA GLY A 22 -8.93 -5.15 -0.48
C GLY A 22 -8.00 -6.25 -0.98
N LEU A 23 -6.70 -6.10 -0.74
CA LEU A 23 -5.69 -7.09 -1.12
C LEU A 23 -5.87 -8.44 -0.41
N SER A 24 -6.22 -8.42 0.87
CA SER A 24 -6.50 -9.64 1.63
C SER A 24 -7.70 -10.38 1.06
N ASN A 25 -8.78 -9.66 0.70
CA ASN A 25 -9.95 -10.27 0.07
C ASN A 25 -9.58 -10.89 -1.28
N THR A 26 -8.87 -10.16 -2.14
CA THR A 26 -8.42 -10.69 -3.44
C THR A 26 -7.56 -11.95 -3.27
N LEU A 27 -6.62 -11.95 -2.32
CA LEU A 27 -5.77 -13.12 -2.06
C LEU A 27 -6.59 -14.30 -1.57
N ASN A 28 -7.54 -14.08 -0.65
CA ASN A 28 -8.44 -15.12 -0.16
C ASN A 28 -9.27 -15.70 -1.31
N ASP A 29 -9.93 -14.86 -2.12
CA ASP A 29 -10.75 -15.30 -3.25
C ASP A 29 -9.95 -16.16 -4.25
N LEU A 30 -8.74 -15.70 -4.61
CA LEU A 30 -7.85 -16.44 -5.48
C LEU A 30 -7.36 -17.74 -4.84
N SER A 31 -7.01 -17.71 -3.57
CA SER A 31 -6.55 -18.91 -2.86
C SER A 31 -7.62 -20.00 -2.79
N THR A 32 -8.88 -19.63 -2.53
CA THR A 32 -10.01 -20.55 -2.51
C THR A 32 -10.28 -21.09 -3.91
N LYS A 33 -10.32 -20.21 -4.92
CA LYS A 33 -10.56 -20.59 -6.31
C LYS A 33 -9.52 -21.56 -6.85
N TYR A 34 -8.25 -21.32 -6.54
CA TYR A 34 -7.12 -22.08 -7.08
C TYR A 34 -6.56 -23.13 -6.11
N ARG A 35 -7.20 -23.32 -4.95
CA ARG A 35 -6.78 -24.26 -3.88
C ARG A 35 -5.30 -24.10 -3.53
N MET A 36 -4.88 -22.86 -3.32
CA MET A 36 -3.49 -22.54 -3.00
C MET A 36 -3.12 -23.12 -1.62
N PRO A 37 -1.88 -23.61 -1.42
CA PRO A 37 -1.42 -24.06 -0.11
C PRO A 37 -1.31 -22.91 0.89
N ASP A 38 -1.72 -23.14 2.14
CA ASP A 38 -1.66 -22.14 3.23
C ASP A 38 -0.29 -21.48 3.41
N LYS A 39 0.79 -22.25 3.19
CA LYS A 39 2.15 -21.74 3.28
C LYS A 39 2.41 -20.63 2.25
N GLU A 40 2.03 -20.85 0.99
CA GLU A 40 2.16 -19.86 -0.09
C GLU A 40 1.29 -18.63 0.20
N ILE A 41 0.05 -18.83 0.68
CA ILE A 41 -0.85 -17.72 1.04
C ILE A 41 -0.22 -16.83 2.11
N LYS A 42 0.32 -17.43 3.18
CA LYS A 42 0.97 -16.70 4.28
C LYS A 42 2.23 -15.97 3.83
N GLU A 43 3.05 -16.59 2.98
CA GLU A 43 4.27 -16.00 2.43
C GLU A 43 3.92 -14.80 1.53
N LEU A 44 2.99 -14.96 0.58
CA LEU A 44 2.54 -13.87 -0.29
C LEU A 44 1.93 -12.71 0.50
N TRP A 45 1.15 -13.00 1.54
CA TRP A 45 0.58 -11.95 2.38
C TRP A 45 1.66 -11.20 3.17
N LYS A 46 2.68 -11.91 3.65
CA LYS A 46 3.82 -11.29 4.35
C LYS A 46 4.61 -10.38 3.40
N GLU A 47 4.99 -10.87 2.22
CA GLU A 47 5.70 -10.08 1.21
C GLU A 47 4.89 -8.84 0.80
N CYS A 48 3.58 -8.99 0.65
CA CYS A 48 2.67 -7.90 0.32
C CYS A 48 2.74 -6.74 1.31
N LYS A 49 2.59 -7.05 2.60
CA LYS A 49 2.67 -6.02 3.65
C LYS A 49 4.04 -5.35 3.70
N GLN A 50 5.11 -6.15 3.64
CA GLN A 50 6.48 -5.63 3.71
C GLN A 50 6.82 -4.70 2.54
N ASP A 51 6.39 -5.05 1.33
CA ASP A 51 6.62 -4.23 0.14
C ASP A 51 5.82 -2.92 0.17
N ILE A 52 4.55 -2.96 0.60
CA ILE A 52 3.72 -1.76 0.76
C ILE A 52 4.33 -0.81 1.78
N GLU A 53 4.78 -1.33 2.92
CA GLU A 53 5.40 -0.55 3.98
C GLU A 53 6.75 0.03 3.54
N TYR A 54 7.57 -0.75 2.83
CA TYR A 54 8.83 -0.29 2.26
C TYR A 54 8.62 0.87 1.27
N GLU A 55 7.69 0.74 0.33
CA GLU A 55 7.40 1.79 -0.66
C GLU A 55 6.84 3.05 0.00
N HIS A 56 6.02 2.89 1.05
CA HIS A 56 5.53 4.01 1.83
C HIS A 56 6.68 4.74 2.54
N ASN A 57 7.52 4.03 3.30
CA ASN A 57 8.62 4.61 4.06
C ASN A 57 9.61 5.34 3.15
N LYS A 58 9.98 4.72 2.03
CA LYS A 58 10.82 5.35 1.00
C LYS A 58 10.21 6.65 0.48
N LYS A 59 8.88 6.70 0.32
CA LYS A 59 8.18 7.91 -0.09
C LYS A 59 8.20 8.96 1.03
N MET A 60 7.96 8.56 2.28
CA MET A 60 7.95 9.47 3.42
C MET A 60 9.32 10.10 3.66
N ASP A 61 10.38 9.33 3.54
CA ASP A 61 11.75 9.82 3.66
C ASP A 61 12.04 10.96 2.66
N SER A 62 11.52 10.85 1.42
CA SER A 62 11.67 11.92 0.42
C SER A 62 10.99 13.24 0.80
N PHE A 63 10.03 13.22 1.73
CA PHE A 63 9.34 14.41 2.23
C PHE A 63 9.81 14.85 3.63
N LYS A 64 10.66 14.07 4.30
CA LYS A 64 11.06 14.29 5.70
C LYS A 64 11.61 15.69 5.97
N ASN A 65 12.50 16.18 5.11
CA ASN A 65 13.10 17.51 5.26
C ASN A 65 12.04 18.63 5.17
N SER A 66 11.15 18.55 4.18
CA SER A 66 10.06 19.53 4.03
C SER A 66 9.05 19.43 5.17
N TYR A 67 8.70 18.21 5.59
CA TYR A 67 7.83 17.97 6.75
C TYR A 67 8.40 18.61 8.01
N ASN A 68 9.66 18.32 8.33
CA ASN A 68 10.35 18.88 9.49
C ASN A 68 10.44 20.41 9.43
N SER A 69 10.70 20.98 8.25
CA SER A 69 10.72 22.43 8.06
C SER A 69 9.37 23.07 8.43
N PHE A 70 8.24 22.48 8.05
CA PHE A 70 6.91 23.00 8.42
C PHE A 70 6.52 22.74 9.88
N VAL A 71 7.01 21.66 10.48
CA VAL A 71 6.77 21.35 11.91
C VAL A 71 7.56 22.29 12.81
N MET A 72 8.83 22.56 12.47
CA MET A 72 9.74 23.40 13.27
C MET A 72 9.63 24.90 12.97
N SER A 73 9.00 25.27 11.86
CA SER A 73 8.81 26.67 11.46
C SER A 73 7.84 27.41 12.40
N SER A 74 8.32 28.50 13.01
CA SER A 74 7.49 29.51 13.67
C SER A 74 6.73 30.42 12.68
N SER A 75 7.14 30.43 11.41
CA SER A 75 6.52 31.23 10.35
C SER A 75 5.26 30.56 9.77
N LYS A 76 4.18 31.33 9.60
CA LYS A 76 2.90 30.85 9.06
C LYS A 76 2.78 31.07 7.55
N ASN A 77 3.70 30.56 6.73
CA ASN A 77 3.48 30.58 5.27
C ASN A 77 2.46 29.49 4.87
N VAL A 78 1.18 29.80 5.08
CA VAL A 78 0.04 28.89 4.85
C VAL A 78 -0.04 28.44 3.39
N SER A 79 0.34 29.30 2.44
CA SER A 79 0.32 28.96 1.01
C SER A 79 1.36 27.89 0.67
N ALA A 80 2.60 28.06 1.15
CA ALA A 80 3.66 27.08 0.97
C ALA A 80 3.29 25.74 1.63
N PHE A 81 2.75 25.77 2.85
CA PHE A 81 2.26 24.59 3.55
C PHE A 81 1.15 23.87 2.75
N ARG A 82 0.16 24.60 2.23
CA ARG A 82 -0.94 24.02 1.44
C ARG A 82 -0.44 23.35 0.15
N SER A 83 0.56 23.94 -0.51
CA SER A 83 1.16 23.40 -1.72
C SER A 83 1.93 22.11 -1.44
N PHE A 84 2.80 22.13 -0.42
CA PHE A 84 3.49 20.93 0.08
C PHE A 84 2.48 19.84 0.46
N TYR A 85 1.47 20.21 1.25
CA TYR A 85 0.43 19.32 1.74
C TYR A 85 -0.26 18.56 0.60
N ARG A 86 -0.72 19.28 -0.43
CA ARG A 86 -1.36 18.66 -1.59
C ARG A 86 -0.43 17.70 -2.33
N LYS A 87 0.86 18.03 -2.45
CA LYS A 87 1.85 17.17 -3.12
C LYS A 87 2.11 15.91 -2.30
N TYR A 88 2.29 16.04 -1.00
CA TYR A 88 2.51 14.95 -0.07
C TYR A 88 1.36 13.94 -0.10
N VAL A 89 0.10 14.41 0.01
CA VAL A 89 -1.07 13.52 -0.02
C VAL A 89 -1.22 12.79 -1.34
N ARG A 90 -1.07 13.50 -2.45
CA ARG A 90 -1.12 12.88 -3.78
C ARG A 90 -0.01 11.84 -3.97
N ALA A 91 1.15 12.07 -3.38
CA ALA A 91 2.29 11.17 -3.48
C ALA A 91 2.04 9.83 -2.79
N TRP A 92 1.63 9.83 -1.52
CA TRP A 92 1.39 8.56 -0.80
C TRP A 92 0.16 7.84 -1.34
N ASN A 93 -0.91 8.56 -1.71
CA ASN A 93 -2.12 7.92 -2.24
C ASN A 93 -1.85 7.23 -3.59
N LYS A 94 -1.12 7.89 -4.49
CA LYS A 94 -0.64 7.26 -5.73
C LYS A 94 0.29 6.08 -5.45
N GLY A 95 1.07 6.13 -4.38
CA GLY A 95 1.89 5.02 -3.91
C GLY A 95 1.04 3.80 -3.59
N LEU A 96 0.04 3.96 -2.70
CA LEU A 96 -0.88 2.88 -2.32
C LEU A 96 -1.61 2.29 -3.54
N GLN A 97 -2.16 3.12 -4.42
CA GLN A 97 -2.84 2.65 -5.64
C GLN A 97 -1.92 1.85 -6.58
N LYS A 98 -0.65 2.23 -6.67
CA LYS A 98 0.34 1.47 -7.46
C LYS A 98 0.67 0.14 -6.80
N SER A 99 0.86 0.13 -5.48
CA SER A 99 1.10 -1.11 -4.74
C SER A 99 -0.09 -2.06 -4.82
N GLU A 100 -1.31 -1.56 -4.70
CA GLU A 100 -2.53 -2.36 -4.85
C GLU A 100 -2.59 -3.02 -6.23
N LYS A 101 -2.39 -2.25 -7.30
CA LYS A 101 -2.36 -2.78 -8.68
C LYS A 101 -1.24 -3.82 -8.87
N LYS A 102 -0.05 -3.53 -8.34
CA LYS A 102 1.10 -4.44 -8.38
C LYS A 102 0.77 -5.77 -7.71
N TRP A 103 0.23 -5.73 -6.49
CA TRP A 103 -0.04 -6.92 -5.70
C TRP A 103 -1.23 -7.73 -6.23
N ASN A 104 -2.29 -7.09 -6.73
CA ASN A 104 -3.36 -7.79 -7.44
C ASN A 104 -2.81 -8.58 -8.65
N LYS A 105 -1.86 -8.00 -9.41
CA LYS A 105 -1.21 -8.70 -10.53
C LYS A 105 -0.35 -9.87 -10.06
N ILE A 106 0.45 -9.68 -9.01
CA ILE A 106 1.30 -10.75 -8.44
C ILE A 106 0.45 -11.91 -7.93
N PHE A 107 -0.63 -11.63 -7.19
CA PHE A 107 -1.54 -12.67 -6.70
C PHE A 107 -2.16 -13.45 -7.85
N ALA A 108 -2.66 -12.78 -8.88
CA ALA A 108 -3.24 -13.44 -10.05
C ALA A 108 -2.21 -14.34 -10.77
N GLN A 109 -0.97 -13.87 -10.94
CA GLN A 109 0.12 -14.64 -11.55
C GLN A 109 0.56 -15.84 -10.71
N ARG A 110 0.54 -15.71 -9.39
CA ARG A 110 0.89 -16.80 -8.46
C ARG A 110 -0.22 -17.84 -8.40
N ALA A 111 -1.47 -17.41 -8.31
CA ALA A 111 -2.63 -18.28 -8.26
C ALA A 111 -2.82 -19.10 -9.54
N SER A 112 -2.57 -18.50 -10.72
CA SER A 112 -2.75 -19.20 -12.01
C SER A 112 -1.88 -20.45 -12.16
N LYS A 113 -0.71 -20.51 -11.51
CA LYS A 113 0.17 -21.70 -11.49
C LYS A 113 -0.55 -22.95 -10.98
N TYR A 114 -1.43 -22.79 -10.01
CA TYR A 114 -2.21 -23.89 -9.41
C TYR A 114 -3.42 -24.27 -10.27
N GLY A 115 -3.98 -23.32 -11.03
CA GLY A 115 -5.05 -23.59 -11.99
C GLY A 115 -4.59 -24.49 -13.14
N VAL A 116 -3.41 -24.20 -13.70
CA VAL A 116 -2.80 -25.00 -14.79
C VAL A 116 -2.38 -26.39 -14.30
N ALA A 117 -1.88 -26.49 -13.06
CA ALA A 117 -1.54 -27.78 -12.45
C ALA A 117 -2.77 -28.69 -12.26
N SER A 118 -3.94 -28.13 -11.93
CA SER A 118 -5.18 -28.91 -11.76
C SER A 118 -5.74 -29.48 -13.07
N GLN A 119 -5.43 -28.87 -14.22
CA GLN A 119 -5.85 -29.36 -15.53
C GLN A 119 -4.97 -30.52 -16.04
N LYS A 120 -3.66 -30.50 -15.75
CA LYS A 120 -2.75 -31.60 -16.13
C LYS A 120 -2.94 -32.89 -15.35
N GLN A 121 -3.55 -32.84 -14.16
CA GLN A 121 -3.87 -34.04 -13.37
C GLN A 121 -5.19 -34.72 -13.80
N LYS A 122 -5.93 -34.13 -14.75
CA LYS A 122 -7.19 -34.68 -15.28
C LYS A 122 -7.09 -35.18 -16.72
N ALA A 123 -5.88 -35.19 -17.30
CA ALA A 123 -5.61 -35.69 -18.65
C ALA A 123 -4.88 -37.03 -18.59
#